data_AF-A0A6P6GK03-F1
#
_entry.id   AF-A0A6P6GK03-F1
#
_cell.length_a   1.000
_cell.length_b   1.000
_cell.length_c   1.000
_cell.angle_alpha   90.00
_cell.angle_beta   90.00
_cell.angle_gamma   90.00
#
_symmetry.space_group_name_H-M   'P 1'
#
loop_
_entity.id
_entity.type
_entity.pdbx_description
1 polymer ?
#
loop_
_entity_poly.entity_id
_entity_poly.type
_entity_poly.pdbx_seq_one_letter_code
_entity_poly.pdbx_strand_id
1 'polypeptide(L)' 'MAFSSCFCHSPILLKVSNENFKAHKLILAAHSPVFKAQFFGLVGNPSMDKVEVKDVKPFIFKVNIVLWSSLKIILDIH' A
#
# COMPACT_ATOMS: atom_id res chain seq x y z
N MET A 1 -8.98 -8.94 -24.28
CA MET A 1 -7.72 -8.46 -23.72
C MET A 1 -7.73 -8.78 -22.22
N ALA A 2 -7.14 -9.90 -21.83
CA ALA A 2 -7.05 -10.27 -20.42
C ALA A 2 -5.97 -9.39 -19.77
N PHE A 3 -6.38 -8.55 -18.82
CA PHE A 3 -5.47 -7.76 -18.01
C PHE A 3 -4.49 -8.68 -17.29
N SER A 4 -3.26 -8.68 -17.81
CA SER A 4 -2.05 -8.30 -17.09
C SER A 4 -1.66 -9.10 -15.84
N SER A 5 -0.50 -9.77 -15.98
CA SER A 5 0.64 -9.74 -15.05
C SER A 5 0.41 -10.22 -13.62
N CYS A 6 1.02 -11.37 -13.31
CA CYS A 6 1.48 -11.83 -12.00
C CYS A 6 1.36 -10.74 -10.92
N PHE A 7 0.30 -10.83 -10.10
CA PHE A 7 0.15 -10.01 -8.91
C PHE A 7 1.27 -10.39 -7.94
N CYS A 8 2.44 -9.77 -8.11
CA CYS A 8 3.54 -9.92 -7.18
C CYS A 8 3.04 -9.42 -5.82
N HIS A 9 2.76 -10.37 -4.93
CA HIS A 9 2.37 -10.16 -3.54
C HIS A 9 3.53 -9.60 -2.70
N SER A 10 4.41 -8.81 -3.32
CA SER A 10 5.65 -8.32 -2.76
C SER A 10 5.33 -7.34 -1.63
N PRO A 11 5.78 -7.64 -0.39
CA PRO A 11 5.59 -6.73 0.73
C PRO A 11 6.40 -5.46 0.49
N ILE A 12 5.83 -4.32 0.87
CA ILE A 12 6.48 -3.00 0.89
C ILE A 12 6.78 -2.61 2.34
N LEU A 13 7.95 -2.03 2.58
CA LEU A 13 8.32 -1.40 3.85
C LEU A 13 7.93 0.07 3.85
N LEU A 14 7.06 0.46 4.76
CA LEU A 14 6.65 1.85 4.96
C LEU A 14 7.38 2.39 6.18
N LYS A 15 8.29 3.33 5.97
CA LYS A 15 9.01 4.02 7.05
C LYS A 15 8.23 5.27 7.42
N VAL A 16 7.70 5.33 8.64
CA VAL A 16 6.94 6.46 9.17
C VAL A 16 7.71 7.03 10.34
N SER A 17 8.27 8.22 10.18
CA SER A 17 9.20 8.80 11.15
C SER A 17 10.35 7.83 11.46
N ASN A 18 10.34 7.16 12.61
CA ASN A 18 11.36 6.21 13.05
C ASN A 18 10.88 4.74 13.11
N GLU A 19 9.65 4.46 12.67
CA GLU A 19 9.07 3.11 12.69
C GLU A 19 8.90 2.55 11.27
N ASN A 20 9.11 1.24 11.12
CA ASN A 20 8.95 0.53 9.86
C ASN A 20 7.74 -0.40 9.92
N PHE A 21 6.84 -0.29 8.94
CA PHE A 21 5.64 -1.12 8.81
C PHE A 21 5.70 -1.95 7.53
N LYS A 22 5.42 -3.25 7.62
CA LYS A 22 5.26 -4.10 6.45
C LYS A 22 3.79 -4.09 6.01
N ALA A 23 3.55 -3.86 4.73
CA ALA A 23 2.22 -3.88 4.15
C ALA A 23 2.25 -4.38 2.70
N HIS A 24 1.08 -4.61 2.09
CA HIS A 24 0.97 -5.07 0.71
C HIS A 24 0.66 -3.90 -0.22
N LYS A 25 1.43 -3.74 -1.32
CA LYS A 25 1.28 -2.64 -2.29
C LYS A 25 -0.16 -2.50 -2.79
N LEU A 26 -0.84 -3.61 -3.05
CA LEU A 26 -2.24 -3.65 -3.47
C LEU A 26 -3.19 -3.05 -2.45
N ILE A 27 -2.97 -3.32 -1.17
CA ILE A 27 -3.87 -2.83 -0.12
C ILE A 27 -3.81 -1.31 -0.05
N LEU A 28 -2.60 -0.77 -0.09
CA LEU A 28 -2.34 0.68 -0.10
C LEU A 28 -2.84 1.34 -1.39
N ALA A 29 -2.58 0.74 -2.56
CA ALA A 29 -2.99 1.29 -3.84
C ALA A 29 -4.52 1.31 -4.02
N ALA A 30 -5.22 0.29 -3.52
CA ALA A 30 -6.68 0.26 -3.57
C ALA A 30 -7.31 1.33 -2.68
N HIS A 31 -6.69 1.60 -1.52
CA HIS A 31 -7.26 2.53 -0.54
C HIS A 31 -6.80 3.98 -0.73
N SER A 32 -5.70 4.22 -1.46
CA SER A 32 -5.18 5.57 -1.67
C SER A 32 -4.71 5.77 -3.11
N PRO A 33 -5.27 6.76 -3.83
CA PRO A 33 -4.81 7.10 -5.17
C PRO A 33 -3.37 7.61 -5.17
N VAL A 34 -2.88 8.16 -4.05
CA VAL A 34 -1.48 8.58 -3.89
C VAL A 34 -0.56 7.37 -3.95
N PHE A 35 -0.84 6.32 -3.15
CA PHE A 35 -0.08 5.08 -3.20
C PHE A 35 -0.24 4.37 -4.55
N LYS A 36 -1.43 4.40 -5.15
CA LYS A 36 -1.67 3.85 -6.49
C LYS A 36 -0.78 4.53 -7.53
N ALA A 37 -0.72 5.86 -7.54
CA ALA A 37 0.14 6.60 -8.46
C ALA A 37 1.63 6.35 -8.18
N GLN A 38 2.01 6.15 -6.92
CA GLN A 38 3.39 5.92 -6.52
C GLN A 38 3.91 4.50 -6.84
N PHE A 39 3.04 3.49 -6.86
CA PHE A 39 3.39 2.11 -7.20
C PHE A 39 3.09 1.74 -8.65
N PHE A 40 1.94 2.18 -9.17
CA PHE A 40 1.37 1.78 -10.46
C PHE A 40 1.07 2.97 -11.38
N GLY A 41 1.43 4.20 -11.00
CA GLY A 41 1.30 5.37 -11.87
C GLY A 41 2.44 5.47 -12.88
N LEU A 42 2.34 6.46 -13.78
CA LEU A 42 3.30 6.69 -14.86
C LEU A 42 4.75 6.92 -14.39
N VAL A 43 4.90 7.55 -13.21
CA VAL A 43 6.18 7.78 -12.54
C VAL A 43 6.37 6.87 -11.32
N GLY A 44 5.46 5.93 -11.12
CA GLY A 44 5.52 4.97 -10.02
C GLY A 44 6.55 3.87 -10.30
N ASN A 45 7.15 3.35 -9.24
CA ASN A 45 8.11 2.25 -9.36
C ASN A 45 7.53 0.99 -8.71
N PRO A 46 7.11 -0.02 -9.50
CA PRO A 46 6.57 -1.27 -8.96
C PRO A 46 7.63 -2.09 -8.23
N SER A 47 8.92 -1.90 -8.53
CA SER A 47 10.06 -2.51 -7.85
C SER A 47 10.51 -1.72 -6.61
N MET A 48 9.74 -0.71 -6.17
CA MET A 48 10.03 0.00 -4.94
C MET A 48 9.75 -0.91 -3.74
N ASP A 49 10.75 -1.16 -2.91
CA ASP A 49 10.60 -2.03 -1.72
C ASP A 49 10.43 -1.24 -0.42
N LYS A 50 10.65 0.08 -0.47
CA LYS A 50 10.50 0.98 0.68
C LYS A 50 9.90 2.33 0.30
N VAL A 51 8.95 2.82 1.09
CA VAL A 51 8.38 4.18 1.01
C VAL A 51 8.59 4.89 2.34
N GLU A 52 9.06 6.14 2.30
CA GLU A 52 9.12 7.00 3.48
C GLU A 52 7.90 7.93 3.51
N VAL A 53 7.11 7.85 4.58
CA VAL A 53 5.93 8.68 4.80
C VAL A 53 6.27 9.69 5.89
N LYS A 54 6.44 10.96 5.49
CA LYS A 54 6.87 12.04 6.38
C LYS A 54 5.70 12.82 7.01
N ASP A 55 4.54 12.80 6.37
CA ASP A 55 3.41 13.66 6.73
C ASP A 55 2.38 13.02 7.68
N VAL A 56 2.63 11.80 8.18
CA VAL A 56 1.67 11.07 9.01
C VAL A 56 2.32 10.62 10.31
N LYS A 57 1.61 10.80 11.44
CA LYS A 57 2.03 10.26 12.74
C LYS A 57 1.99 8.72 12.69
N PRO A 58 3.00 8.01 13.24
CA PRO A 58 3.07 6.55 13.18
C PRO A 58 1.84 5.85 13.78
N PHE A 59 1.27 6.41 14.85
CA PHE A 59 0.03 5.91 15.46
C PHE A 59 -1.16 5.91 14.48
N ILE A 60 -1.38 7.02 13.77
CA ILE A 60 -2.46 7.17 12.79
C ILE A 60 -2.24 6.22 11.62
N PHE A 61 -0.99 6.10 11.17
CA PHE A 61 -0.64 5.23 10.06
C PHE A 61 -0.87 3.74 10.38
N LYS A 62 -0.56 3.34 11.62
CA LYS A 62 -0.80 1.97 12.11
C LYS A 62 -2.29 1.64 12.12
N VAL A 63 -3.12 2.55 12.64
CA VAL A 63 -4.60 2.40 12.64
C VAL A 63 -5.12 2.30 11.21
N ASN A 64 -4.65 3.16 10.30
CA ASN A 64 -5.04 3.12 8.89
C ASN A 64 -4.69 1.79 8.22
N ILE A 65 -3.46 1.28 8.36
CA ILE A 65 -3.07 -0.01 7.76
C ILE A 65 -3.95 -1.15 8.30
N VAL A 66 -4.19 -1.19 9.61
CA VAL A 66 -5.02 -2.24 10.24
C VAL A 66 -6.46 -2.13 9.74
N LEU A 67 -7.03 -0.92 9.70
CA LEU A 67 -8.37 -0.68 9.16
C LEU A 67 -8.47 -1.11 7.70
N TRP A 68 -7.51 -0.75 6.84
CA TRP A 68 -7.51 -1.13 5.42
C TRP A 68 -7.33 -2.62 5.20
N SER A 69 -6.62 -3.29 6.11
CA SER A 69 -6.47 -4.75 6.10
C SER A 69 -7.76 -5.45 6.53
N SER A 70 -8.47 -4.90 7.51
CA SER A 70 -9.77 -5.43 7.98
C SER A 70 -10.94 -5.10 7.04
N LEU A 71 -10.89 -3.96 6.33
CA LEU A 71 -11.98 -3.53 5.44
C LEU A 71 -12.04 -4.34 4.14
N LYS A 72 -10.92 -4.95 3.71
CA LYS A 72 -10.89 -5.83 2.53
C LYS A 72 -11.62 -7.16 2.72
N ILE A 73 -11.88 -7.60 3.95
CA ILE A 73 -12.71 -8.79 4.19
C ILE A 73 -14.18 -8.54 3.79
N ILE A 74 -14.61 -7.28 3.71
CA ILE A 74 -16.02 -6.92 3.46
C ILE A 74 -16.28 -6.58 1.97
N LEU A 75 -15.26 -6.14 1.22
CA LEU A 75 -15.41 -5.70 -0.17
C LEU A 75 -14.97 -6.72 -1.24
N ASP A 76 -14.41 -7.87 -0.84
CA ASP A 76 -14.04 -9.00 -1.74
C ASP A 76 -15.10 -10.13 -1.74
N ILE A 77 -16.32 -9.88 -1.21
CA ILE A 77 -17.47 -10.82 -1.27
C ILE A 77 -18.33 -10.65 -2.55
N HIS A 78 -17.89 -9.89 -3.55
CA HIS A 78 -18.61 -9.78 -4.83
C HIS A 78 -17.71 -9.88 -6.05
#